data_AF-A0A1Q6UKG1-F1
#
_entry.id   AF-A0A1Q6UKG1-F1
#
_cell.length_a   1.000
_cell.length_b   1.000
_cell.length_c   1.000
_cell.angle_alpha   90.00
_cell.angle_beta   90.00
_cell.angle_gamma   90.00
#
_symmetry.space_group_name_H-M   'P 1'
#
loop_
_entity.id
_entity.type
_entity.pdbx_description
1 polymer ?
#
loop_
_entity_poly.entity_id
_entity_poly.type
_entity_poly.pdbx_seq_one_letter_code
_entity_poly.pdbx_strand_id
1 'polypeptide(L)'
;MKILPYLTIAASALPALAQTPTSPETVWLGIGQDWSLDSNWSAGLPSDSVSAVFNSAVNNGTIANINGDAYVNDLYFYDGFALGSNGNYDINISGSLNVAGNFYYANLRTEVWGGLRLAGTGSKLAIAGDATFEASSLTEEQSIAYNNGAVDVQIGRAASYNPMFSEISIGGNLNISTGNSSYSAKVSMASETVNIGGVVNLANSNSTFAVLRATLNNPEYVSNQTWGGLTGSGIVMVEAAPWSDNARYDSVFTANITLANKSDQTFTGQVKYVNINDGGYVNTSAIHLTMDAENPSATQTMTLGGSAGFTTVSVKNGTLRYSAPAASETLSVSGGKLILTNASVAQGDLAMSGGAFGAENGGATVKSLAWTGGSLVFGAAGFYGRLPDAITVEGAFSKNSIDKIAVDFSGLDAESLIGEEPMTILTAGSYEGLSTSEDADEYFTAINLYNAFANFEWDGNSLTVAFSQVPEPAELAAVLGAFALFAAIRRRAK
;
A
#
# COMPACT_ATOMS: atom_id res chain seq x y z
N MET A 1 -32.63 -20.36 -10.08
CA MET A 1 -31.53 -21.26 -9.68
C MET A 1 -30.23 -20.54 -10.07
N LYS A 2 -29.58 -19.91 -9.08
CA LYS A 2 -28.41 -19.03 -9.28
C LYS A 2 -27.16 -19.89 -9.55
N ILE A 3 -26.49 -19.65 -10.66
CA ILE A 3 -25.16 -20.19 -10.95
C ILE A 3 -24.18 -19.09 -10.53
N LEU A 4 -23.42 -19.31 -9.46
CA LEU A 4 -22.28 -18.48 -9.10
C LEU A 4 -21.13 -18.79 -10.08
N PRO A 5 -20.44 -17.78 -10.64
CA PRO A 5 -19.12 -18.01 -11.20
C PRO A 5 -18.11 -18.08 -10.06
N TYR A 6 -17.37 -19.18 -10.00
CA TYR A 6 -16.21 -19.33 -9.14
C TYR A 6 -15.14 -18.32 -9.57
N LEU A 7 -14.79 -17.42 -8.65
CA LEU A 7 -13.63 -16.58 -8.72
C LEU A 7 -12.40 -17.48 -8.53
N THR A 8 -11.77 -17.91 -9.62
CA THR A 8 -10.49 -18.63 -9.57
C THR A 8 -9.40 -17.62 -9.21
N ILE A 9 -9.12 -17.46 -7.92
CA ILE A 9 -7.92 -16.76 -7.45
C ILE A 9 -6.74 -17.64 -7.85
N ALA A 10 -6.06 -17.28 -8.94
CA ALA A 10 -4.76 -17.84 -9.24
C ALA A 10 -3.78 -17.34 -8.17
N ALA A 11 -3.54 -18.16 -7.16
CA ALA A 11 -2.35 -18.02 -6.33
C ALA A 11 -1.15 -18.22 -7.26
N SER A 12 -0.49 -17.14 -7.65
CA SER A 12 0.82 -17.21 -8.29
C SER A 12 1.82 -17.67 -7.23
N ALA A 13 1.90 -18.98 -7.02
CA ALA A 13 3.01 -19.57 -6.30
C ALA A 13 4.27 -19.25 -7.10
N LEU A 14 5.17 -18.48 -6.50
CA LEU A 14 6.53 -18.35 -7.02
C LEU A 14 7.13 -19.75 -7.13
N PRO A 15 7.78 -20.12 -8.26
CA PRO A 15 8.70 -21.25 -8.22
C PRO A 15 9.78 -20.93 -7.18
N ALA A 16 10.11 -21.89 -6.32
CA ALA A 16 11.13 -21.73 -5.28
C ALA A 16 12.38 -21.05 -5.86
N LEU A 17 12.75 -19.88 -5.34
CA LEU A 17 13.89 -19.10 -5.84
C LEU A 17 15.18 -19.73 -5.30
N ALA A 18 15.60 -20.86 -5.90
CA ALA A 18 16.97 -21.32 -5.77
C ALA A 18 17.89 -20.35 -6.50
N GLN A 19 18.19 -19.20 -5.88
CA GLN A 19 19.15 -18.25 -6.41
C GLN A 19 20.55 -18.83 -6.20
N THR A 20 21.33 -18.96 -7.26
CA THR A 20 22.75 -19.35 -7.20
C THR A 20 23.59 -18.08 -7.11
N PRO A 21 24.65 -18.01 -6.29
CA PRO A 21 25.42 -16.78 -6.19
C PRO A 21 26.14 -16.49 -7.50
N THR A 22 26.26 -15.21 -7.82
CA THR A 22 27.06 -14.81 -8.98
C THR A 22 28.53 -15.01 -8.67
N SER A 23 29.25 -15.72 -9.54
CA SER A 23 30.70 -15.85 -9.48
C SER A 23 31.41 -14.57 -9.92
N PRO A 24 32.54 -14.19 -9.30
CA PRO A 24 33.23 -14.89 -8.20
C PRO A 24 32.51 -14.76 -6.85
N GLU A 25 32.63 -15.79 -6.02
CA GLU A 25 32.06 -15.84 -4.67
C GLU A 25 33.12 -16.18 -3.63
N THR A 26 32.85 -15.81 -2.39
CA THR A 26 33.65 -16.18 -1.23
C THR A 26 32.74 -16.57 -0.08
N VAL A 27 33.13 -17.60 0.68
CA VAL A 27 32.31 -18.20 1.74
C VAL A 27 32.83 -17.72 3.09
N TRP A 28 31.91 -17.30 3.97
CA TRP A 28 32.24 -17.00 5.36
C TRP A 28 32.69 -18.27 6.07
N LEU A 29 33.89 -18.26 6.66
CA LEU A 29 34.47 -19.42 7.35
C LEU A 29 34.14 -19.46 8.84
N GLY A 30 33.64 -18.35 9.42
CA GLY A 30 33.30 -18.27 10.85
C GLY A 30 34.48 -18.40 11.82
N ILE A 31 35.72 -18.20 11.35
CA ILE A 31 36.94 -18.30 12.18
C ILE A 31 37.01 -17.16 13.21
N GLY A 32 36.51 -15.99 12.84
CA GLY A 32 36.37 -14.82 13.68
C GLY A 32 35.09 -14.05 13.33
N GLN A 33 34.98 -12.82 13.84
CA GLN A 33 33.80 -11.97 13.65
C GLN A 33 34.11 -10.66 12.92
N ASP A 34 35.33 -10.43 12.47
CA ASP A 34 35.66 -9.18 11.76
C ASP A 34 35.46 -9.38 10.26
N TRP A 35 34.48 -8.70 9.67
CA TRP A 35 34.18 -8.80 8.24
C TRP A 35 35.39 -8.46 7.37
N SER A 36 36.25 -7.55 7.83
CA SER A 36 37.37 -7.01 7.08
C SER A 36 38.62 -7.89 7.07
N LEU A 37 38.62 -9.01 7.81
CA LEU A 37 39.75 -9.93 7.84
C LEU A 37 39.59 -11.02 6.78
N ASP A 38 40.53 -11.04 5.83
CA ASP A 38 40.60 -12.02 4.73
C ASP A 38 40.57 -13.46 5.23
N SER A 39 41.17 -13.73 6.39
CA SER A 39 41.18 -15.06 7.03
C SER A 39 39.80 -15.59 7.42
N ASN A 40 38.77 -14.74 7.47
CA ASN A 40 37.39 -15.17 7.73
C ASN A 40 36.66 -15.59 6.46
N TRP A 41 37.31 -15.56 5.29
CA TRP A 41 36.72 -15.83 3.99
C TRP A 41 37.50 -16.89 3.21
N SER A 42 36.80 -17.73 2.46
CA SER A 42 37.41 -18.87 1.76
C SER A 42 38.27 -18.48 0.55
N ALA A 43 37.92 -17.38 -0.11
CA ALA A 43 38.50 -16.97 -1.39
C ALA A 43 38.75 -15.45 -1.43
N GLY A 44 39.23 -14.92 -0.30
CA GLY A 44 39.47 -13.50 -0.10
C GLY A 44 38.23 -12.70 0.30
N LEU A 45 38.40 -11.41 0.55
CA LEU A 45 37.31 -10.50 0.96
C LEU A 45 36.20 -10.36 -0.10
N PRO A 46 34.92 -10.26 0.32
CA PRO A 46 33.86 -9.76 -0.54
C PRO A 46 34.14 -8.33 -1.00
N SER A 47 33.58 -7.98 -2.16
CA SER A 47 33.66 -6.65 -2.75
C SER A 47 32.48 -6.44 -3.68
N ASP A 48 32.33 -5.26 -4.28
CA ASP A 48 31.31 -4.95 -5.29
C ASP A 48 31.25 -5.92 -6.49
N SER A 49 32.29 -6.72 -6.71
CA SER A 49 32.40 -7.73 -7.76
C SER A 49 32.56 -9.16 -7.25
N VAL A 50 32.55 -9.37 -5.92
CA VAL A 50 32.69 -10.69 -5.28
C VAL A 50 31.53 -10.90 -4.31
N SER A 51 30.74 -11.95 -4.56
CA SER A 51 29.57 -12.30 -3.74
C SER A 51 29.98 -12.92 -2.40
N ALA A 52 29.21 -12.65 -1.34
CA ALA A 52 29.43 -13.23 -0.01
C ALA A 52 28.39 -14.31 0.27
N VAL A 53 28.86 -15.49 0.64
CA VAL A 53 28.00 -16.65 0.91
C VAL A 53 28.15 -17.09 2.36
N PHE A 54 27.02 -17.16 3.05
CA PHE A 54 26.88 -17.66 4.41
C PHE A 54 26.19 -19.02 4.36
N ASN A 55 26.99 -20.08 4.54
CA ASN A 55 26.50 -21.47 4.55
C ASN A 55 27.19 -22.35 5.62
N SER A 56 28.05 -21.75 6.45
CA SER A 56 28.76 -22.43 7.54
C SER A 56 28.11 -22.15 8.88
N ALA A 57 28.30 -23.06 9.83
CA ALA A 57 27.91 -22.83 11.21
C ALA A 57 28.66 -21.66 11.85
N VAL A 58 27.95 -20.93 12.71
CA VAL A 58 28.51 -19.95 13.64
C VAL A 58 28.04 -20.32 15.03
N ASN A 59 29.00 -20.53 15.94
CA ASN A 59 28.72 -20.96 17.31
C ASN A 59 28.40 -19.78 18.25
N ASN A 60 28.60 -18.55 17.78
CA ASN A 60 28.35 -17.34 18.54
C ASN A 60 27.08 -16.65 18.01
N GLY A 61 26.35 -15.95 18.86
CA GLY A 61 25.19 -15.16 18.48
C GLY A 61 25.53 -13.97 17.57
N THR A 62 26.80 -13.63 17.39
CA THR A 62 27.27 -12.67 16.39
C THR A 62 28.01 -13.38 15.27
N ILE A 63 27.51 -13.23 14.05
CA ILE A 63 28.07 -13.72 12.79
C ILE A 63 29.30 -12.89 12.41
N ALA A 64 29.12 -11.57 12.29
CA ALA A 64 30.15 -10.65 11.82
C ALA A 64 29.94 -9.22 12.36
N ASN A 65 31.01 -8.45 12.39
CA ASN A 65 31.10 -7.03 12.71
C ASN A 65 31.70 -6.29 11.51
N ILE A 66 30.98 -5.28 11.04
CA ILE A 66 31.38 -4.38 9.97
C ILE A 66 31.74 -3.03 10.61
N ASN A 67 33.04 -2.79 10.76
CA ASN A 67 33.61 -1.58 11.36
C ASN A 67 33.92 -0.54 10.26
N GLY A 68 32.89 0.06 9.68
CA GLY A 68 33.00 1.00 8.57
C GLY A 68 32.06 0.62 7.43
N ASP A 69 32.47 0.85 6.19
CA ASP A 69 31.70 0.50 5.00
C ASP A 69 32.15 -0.86 4.45
N ALA A 70 31.18 -1.72 4.16
CA ALA A 70 31.39 -3.00 3.50
C ALA A 70 30.69 -3.02 2.13
N TYR A 71 31.31 -3.71 1.18
CA TYR A 71 30.81 -3.88 -0.18
C TYR A 71 30.79 -5.35 -0.54
N VAL A 72 29.72 -5.77 -1.22
CA VAL A 72 29.54 -7.12 -1.71
C VAL A 72 28.76 -7.06 -3.03
N ASN A 73 29.01 -7.99 -3.95
CA ASN A 73 28.22 -8.12 -5.16
C ASN A 73 26.83 -8.62 -4.79
N ASP A 74 26.69 -9.92 -4.50
CA ASP A 74 25.46 -10.48 -3.95
C ASP A 74 25.68 -11.01 -2.54
N LEU A 75 24.67 -10.93 -1.69
CA LEU A 75 24.69 -11.40 -0.31
C LEU A 75 23.73 -12.59 -0.15
N TYR A 76 24.27 -13.76 0.18
CA TYR A 76 23.50 -15.00 0.28
C TYR A 76 23.59 -15.62 1.66
N PHE A 77 22.44 -15.94 2.24
CA PHE A 77 22.30 -16.83 3.39
C PHE A 77 21.48 -18.03 2.95
N TYR A 78 22.14 -19.17 2.79
CA TYR A 78 21.49 -20.40 2.35
C TYR A 78 20.87 -21.18 3.50
N ASP A 79 19.95 -22.05 3.11
CA ASP A 79 19.31 -23.01 3.99
C ASP A 79 20.37 -23.87 4.70
N GLY A 80 20.26 -23.95 6.04
CA GLY A 80 21.22 -24.63 6.90
C GLY A 80 22.33 -23.74 7.47
N PHE A 81 22.32 -22.44 7.19
CA PHE A 81 23.14 -21.47 7.95
C PHE A 81 22.56 -21.31 9.37
N ALA A 82 22.96 -22.16 10.31
CA ALA A 82 23.17 -21.94 11.76
C ALA A 82 23.21 -23.29 12.48
N LEU A 83 24.25 -23.57 13.26
CA LEU A 83 24.37 -24.79 14.08
C LEU A 83 24.59 -24.38 15.54
N GLY A 84 23.52 -23.91 16.20
CA GLY A 84 23.59 -23.53 17.61
C GLY A 84 22.23 -23.27 18.25
N SER A 85 22.24 -23.14 19.57
CA SER A 85 21.05 -22.94 20.41
C SER A 85 20.73 -21.46 20.70
N ASN A 86 21.37 -20.53 19.99
CA ASN A 86 21.09 -19.10 20.10
C ASN A 86 19.77 -18.76 19.39
N GLY A 87 18.99 -17.82 19.95
CA GLY A 87 17.75 -17.34 19.33
C GLY A 87 18.01 -16.56 18.04
N ASN A 88 18.70 -15.40 18.14
CA ASN A 88 19.02 -14.57 16.98
C ASN A 88 20.52 -14.57 16.67
N TYR A 89 20.85 -14.38 15.40
CA TYR A 89 22.21 -14.29 14.90
C TYR A 89 22.46 -12.93 14.25
N ASP A 90 23.50 -12.23 14.71
CA ASP A 90 23.71 -10.81 14.45
C ASP A 90 24.81 -10.56 13.42
N ILE A 91 24.56 -9.67 12.48
CA ILE A 91 25.60 -8.90 11.80
C ILE A 91 25.52 -7.47 12.34
N ASN A 92 26.58 -7.03 13.01
CA ASN A 92 26.68 -5.67 13.53
C ASN A 92 27.31 -4.76 12.48
N ILE A 93 26.65 -3.64 12.19
CA ILE A 93 27.03 -2.67 11.17
C ILE A 93 27.27 -1.34 11.88
N SER A 94 28.47 -0.78 11.73
CA SER A 94 28.81 0.55 12.30
C SER A 94 28.81 1.65 11.24
N GLY A 95 29.12 1.33 9.98
CA GLY A 95 29.02 2.25 8.84
C GLY A 95 27.89 1.85 7.90
N SER A 96 28.22 1.18 6.80
CA SER A 96 27.24 0.71 5.82
C SER A 96 27.52 -0.70 5.31
N LEU A 97 26.45 -1.39 4.90
CA LEU A 97 26.54 -2.62 4.12
C LEU A 97 25.92 -2.35 2.75
N ASN A 98 26.74 -2.45 1.70
CA ASN A 98 26.36 -2.15 0.33
C ASN A 98 26.41 -3.43 -0.51
N VAL A 99 25.26 -3.84 -1.02
CA VAL A 99 25.07 -5.00 -1.89
C VAL A 99 24.80 -4.48 -3.31
N ALA A 100 25.74 -4.70 -4.23
CA ALA A 100 25.64 -4.20 -5.60
C ALA A 100 24.60 -4.94 -6.47
N GLY A 101 24.32 -6.19 -6.11
CA GLY A 101 23.33 -7.06 -6.68
C GLY A 101 22.23 -7.38 -5.67
N ASN A 102 21.95 -8.66 -5.45
CA ASN A 102 20.80 -9.15 -4.70
C ASN A 102 21.16 -9.54 -3.27
N PHE A 103 20.19 -9.41 -2.37
CA PHE A 103 20.24 -10.00 -1.04
C PHE A 103 19.22 -11.14 -0.96
N TYR A 104 19.70 -12.36 -0.78
CA TYR A 104 18.87 -13.53 -0.55
C TYR A 104 19.09 -14.11 0.84
N TYR A 105 17.99 -14.38 1.52
CA TYR A 105 17.97 -15.09 2.79
C TYR A 105 16.89 -16.18 2.76
N ALA A 106 17.32 -17.42 2.97
CA ALA A 106 16.43 -18.52 3.29
C ALA A 106 16.24 -18.65 4.81
N ASN A 107 15.53 -19.68 5.26
CA ASN A 107 15.38 -20.02 6.67
C ASN A 107 16.73 -20.37 7.35
N LEU A 108 16.89 -19.83 8.56
CA LEU A 108 17.90 -20.24 9.54
C LEU A 108 17.39 -21.51 10.24
N ARG A 109 18.23 -22.55 10.36
CA ARG A 109 17.86 -23.78 11.08
C ARG A 109 18.37 -23.70 12.51
N THR A 110 17.49 -23.56 13.49
CA THR A 110 17.88 -23.39 14.90
C THR A 110 17.12 -24.33 15.84
N GLU A 111 17.79 -24.70 16.93
CA GLU A 111 17.18 -25.46 18.03
C GLU A 111 16.22 -24.58 18.87
N VAL A 112 16.32 -23.26 18.76
CA VAL A 112 15.50 -22.28 19.51
C VAL A 112 14.89 -21.27 18.53
N TRP A 113 13.77 -20.65 18.88
CA TRP A 113 13.14 -19.61 18.06
C TRP A 113 14.05 -18.38 17.83
N GLY A 114 14.19 -17.98 16.57
CA GLY A 114 14.73 -16.70 16.12
C GLY A 114 15.29 -16.77 14.69
N GLY A 115 16.11 -15.80 14.30
CA GLY A 115 16.60 -15.69 12.91
C GLY A 115 17.74 -14.68 12.73
N LEU A 116 17.83 -14.10 11.54
CA LEU A 116 18.88 -13.13 11.20
C LEU A 116 18.54 -11.73 11.70
N ARG A 117 19.52 -11.07 12.32
CA ARG A 117 19.45 -9.66 12.66
C ARG A 117 20.61 -8.90 12.04
N LEU A 118 20.28 -7.83 11.32
CA LEU A 118 21.24 -6.80 10.91
C LEU A 118 21.09 -5.63 11.88
N ALA A 119 22.04 -5.47 12.79
CA ALA A 119 22.00 -4.45 13.83
C ALA A 119 22.95 -3.31 13.46
N GLY A 120 22.47 -2.07 13.46
CA GLY A 120 23.30 -0.92 13.14
C GLY A 120 22.63 0.38 13.54
N THR A 121 23.35 1.19 14.31
CA THR A 121 22.86 2.45 14.88
C THR A 121 23.18 3.58 13.92
N GLY A 122 22.16 4.21 13.32
CA GLY A 122 22.38 5.27 12.31
C GLY A 122 23.08 4.77 11.04
N SER A 123 23.32 3.46 10.94
CA SER A 123 23.95 2.80 9.81
C SER A 123 23.04 2.78 8.59
N LYS A 124 23.61 2.38 7.46
CA LYS A 124 22.90 2.24 6.19
C LYS A 124 22.97 0.81 5.66
N LEU A 125 21.87 0.35 5.07
CA LEU A 125 21.84 -0.87 4.26
C LEU A 125 21.37 -0.49 2.86
N ALA A 126 22.22 -0.70 1.86
CA ALA A 126 21.90 -0.46 0.47
C ALA A 126 21.99 -1.74 -0.33
N ILE A 127 20.93 -2.09 -1.05
CA ILE A 127 20.83 -3.25 -1.94
C ILE A 127 20.40 -2.72 -3.29
N ALA A 128 21.23 -2.84 -4.32
CA ALA A 128 20.92 -2.30 -5.65
C ALA A 128 19.91 -3.17 -6.42
N GLY A 129 19.94 -4.49 -6.21
CA GLY A 129 19.00 -5.45 -6.79
C GLY A 129 17.80 -5.75 -5.91
N ASP A 130 17.33 -6.99 -5.99
CA ASP A 130 16.19 -7.49 -5.21
C ASP A 130 16.64 -7.96 -3.82
N ALA A 131 15.76 -7.81 -2.84
CA ALA A 131 15.87 -8.44 -1.52
C ALA A 131 14.81 -9.54 -1.40
N THR A 132 15.24 -10.79 -1.22
CA THR A 132 14.35 -11.95 -1.15
C THR A 132 14.52 -12.71 0.14
N PHE A 133 13.41 -12.92 0.82
CA PHE A 133 13.29 -13.64 2.08
C PHE A 133 12.27 -14.76 1.91
N GLU A 134 12.76 -15.99 1.76
CA GLU A 134 11.92 -17.15 1.43
C GLU A 134 12.04 -18.26 2.49
N ALA A 135 10.92 -18.62 3.11
CA ALA A 135 10.89 -19.77 4.00
C ALA A 135 10.84 -21.08 3.19
N SER A 136 11.52 -22.11 3.68
CA SER A 136 11.46 -23.46 3.11
C SER A 136 10.95 -24.48 4.12
N SER A 137 10.38 -25.58 3.64
CA SER A 137 9.94 -26.67 4.50
C SER A 137 11.16 -27.44 5.02
N LEU A 138 11.16 -27.78 6.30
CA LEU A 138 12.14 -28.71 6.86
C LEU A 138 11.89 -30.11 6.30
N THR A 139 12.97 -30.84 6.01
CA THR A 139 12.87 -32.29 5.77
C THR A 139 12.49 -33.02 7.06
N GLU A 140 12.05 -34.28 6.95
CA GLU A 140 11.73 -35.10 8.13
C GLU A 140 12.93 -35.27 9.09
N GLU A 141 14.14 -35.38 8.55
CA GLU A 141 15.36 -35.44 9.37
C GLU A 141 15.64 -34.11 10.07
N GLN A 142 15.36 -33.00 9.40
CA GLN A 142 15.57 -31.65 9.94
C GLN A 142 14.55 -31.29 11.02
N SER A 143 13.30 -31.74 10.89
CA SER A 143 12.26 -31.46 11.89
C SER A 143 12.49 -32.19 13.22
N ILE A 144 13.38 -33.20 13.25
CA ILE A 144 13.83 -33.85 14.49
C ILE A 144 14.81 -32.95 15.26
N ALA A 145 15.67 -32.22 14.56
CA ALA A 145 16.75 -31.42 15.15
C ALA A 145 16.39 -29.94 15.33
N TYR A 146 15.52 -29.40 14.49
CA TYR A 146 15.25 -27.97 14.43
C TYR A 146 13.78 -27.67 14.73
N ASN A 147 13.57 -26.64 15.53
CA ASN A 147 12.24 -26.24 15.99
C ASN A 147 11.59 -25.17 15.09
N ASN A 148 12.33 -24.65 14.09
CA ASN A 148 11.88 -23.53 13.28
C ASN A 148 12.29 -23.67 11.81
N GLY A 149 11.31 -23.58 10.90
CA GLY A 149 11.55 -23.37 9.46
C GLY A 149 11.01 -22.04 8.95
N ALA A 150 10.61 -21.13 9.86
CA ALA A 150 10.17 -19.79 9.54
C ALA A 150 11.34 -18.88 9.16
N VAL A 151 11.02 -17.87 8.36
CA VAL A 151 11.89 -16.70 8.17
C VAL A 151 11.52 -15.69 9.26
N ASP A 152 12.48 -15.30 10.10
CA ASP A 152 12.40 -14.11 10.97
C ASP A 152 13.65 -13.27 10.72
N VAL A 153 13.47 -12.14 10.05
CA VAL A 153 14.56 -11.19 9.76
C VAL A 153 14.28 -9.85 10.40
N GLN A 154 15.32 -9.32 11.05
CA GLN A 154 15.28 -8.06 11.78
C GLN A 154 16.36 -7.14 11.24
N ILE A 155 15.98 -6.14 10.45
CA ILE A 155 16.90 -5.14 9.92
C ILE A 155 16.68 -3.85 10.70
N GLY A 156 17.67 -3.53 11.52
CA GLY A 156 17.54 -2.53 12.55
C GLY A 156 16.65 -3.00 13.70
N ARG A 157 16.63 -2.17 14.73
CA ARG A 157 15.68 -2.21 15.84
C ARG A 157 15.52 -0.78 16.32
N ALA A 158 14.37 -0.42 16.85
CA ALA A 158 14.22 0.86 17.52
C ALA A 158 14.29 0.65 19.04
N ALA A 159 15.48 0.79 19.62
CA ALA A 159 15.74 0.64 21.06
C ALA A 159 16.90 1.53 21.55
N SER A 160 16.95 1.85 22.84
CA SER A 160 17.97 2.74 23.44
C SER A 160 19.42 2.32 23.19
N TYR A 161 19.69 1.02 23.04
CA TYR A 161 21.04 0.47 22.78
C TYR A 161 21.23 -0.03 21.35
N ASN A 162 20.16 -0.01 20.55
CA ASN A 162 20.15 -0.38 19.14
C ASN A 162 19.10 0.51 18.46
N PRO A 163 19.39 1.79 18.19
CA PRO A 163 18.51 2.68 17.45
C PRO A 163 18.40 2.27 15.98
N MET A 164 17.42 2.89 15.32
CA MET A 164 17.05 2.63 13.93
C MET A 164 18.24 2.85 12.98
N PHE A 165 18.18 2.19 11.83
CA PHE A 165 18.98 2.58 10.68
C PHE A 165 18.61 4.00 10.28
N SER A 166 19.57 4.75 9.74
CA SER A 166 19.23 6.02 9.10
C SER A 166 18.52 5.76 7.76
N GLU A 167 18.96 4.73 7.04
CA GLU A 167 18.43 4.41 5.72
C GLU A 167 18.53 2.90 5.41
N ILE A 168 17.45 2.36 4.84
CA ILE A 168 17.44 1.08 4.15
C ILE A 168 16.97 1.34 2.72
N SER A 169 17.76 0.97 1.72
CA SER A 169 17.39 1.11 0.30
C SER A 169 17.48 -0.22 -0.43
N ILE A 170 16.43 -0.60 -1.15
CA ILE A 170 16.37 -1.73 -2.08
C ILE A 170 16.03 -1.16 -3.45
N GLY A 171 16.92 -1.28 -4.43
CA GLY A 171 16.70 -0.75 -5.78
C GLY A 171 15.64 -1.54 -6.55
N GLY A 172 15.58 -2.85 -6.32
CA GLY A 172 14.60 -3.76 -6.90
C GLY A 172 13.42 -4.05 -5.97
N ASN A 173 12.89 -5.27 -6.07
CA ASN A 173 11.74 -5.75 -5.31
C ASN A 173 12.13 -6.21 -3.91
N LEU A 174 11.21 -6.08 -2.96
CA LEU A 174 11.24 -6.78 -1.68
C LEU A 174 10.28 -7.97 -1.75
N ASN A 175 10.82 -9.18 -1.80
CA ASN A 175 10.04 -10.41 -1.84
C ASN A 175 10.06 -11.08 -0.46
N ILE A 176 8.88 -11.25 0.14
CA ILE A 176 8.70 -12.01 1.37
C ILE A 176 7.74 -13.14 1.04
N SER A 177 8.23 -14.37 1.11
CA SER A 177 7.45 -15.55 0.73
C SER A 177 7.66 -16.68 1.72
N THR A 178 6.62 -17.50 1.87
CA THR A 178 6.74 -18.77 2.58
C THR A 178 7.08 -19.92 1.64
N GLY A 179 7.34 -19.65 0.36
CA GLY A 179 7.56 -20.67 -0.67
C GLY A 179 6.42 -21.70 -0.65
N ASN A 180 6.80 -22.98 -0.59
CA ASN A 180 5.87 -24.11 -0.41
C ASN A 180 5.69 -24.53 1.06
N SER A 181 6.14 -23.70 2.00
CA SER A 181 6.13 -23.98 3.43
C SER A 181 4.83 -23.51 4.11
N SER A 182 4.46 -24.20 5.18
CA SER A 182 3.42 -23.76 6.12
C SER A 182 3.96 -22.77 7.17
N TYR A 183 5.28 -22.62 7.27
CA TYR A 183 5.91 -21.66 8.18
C TYR A 183 5.65 -20.22 7.75
N SER A 184 5.71 -19.29 8.71
CA SER A 184 5.60 -17.85 8.43
C SER A 184 6.90 -17.29 7.86
N ALA A 185 6.80 -16.21 7.10
CA ALA A 185 7.95 -15.38 6.74
C ALA A 185 7.72 -13.96 7.23
N LYS A 186 8.57 -13.49 8.14
CA LYS A 186 8.51 -12.15 8.71
C LYS A 186 9.82 -11.43 8.45
N VAL A 187 9.72 -10.26 7.84
CA VAL A 187 10.81 -9.29 7.77
C VAL A 187 10.36 -8.04 8.51
N SER A 188 11.23 -7.52 9.37
CA SER A 188 11.03 -6.27 10.08
C SER A 188 12.13 -5.30 9.69
N MET A 189 11.74 -4.08 9.36
CA MET A 189 12.67 -2.99 9.05
C MET A 189 12.39 -1.83 10.01
N ALA A 190 13.40 -1.43 10.78
CA ALA A 190 13.34 -0.29 11.67
C ALA A 190 14.38 0.74 11.23
N SER A 191 13.94 1.68 10.37
CA SER A 191 14.77 2.72 9.77
C SER A 191 13.99 4.04 9.67
N GLU A 192 14.68 5.17 9.81
CA GLU A 192 14.09 6.51 9.62
C GLU A 192 13.53 6.64 8.20
N THR A 193 14.28 6.13 7.22
CA THR A 193 13.89 6.08 5.82
C THR A 193 14.01 4.65 5.25
N VAL A 194 13.00 4.20 4.51
CA VAL A 194 13.02 2.95 3.73
C VAL A 194 12.62 3.24 2.28
N ASN A 195 13.52 2.98 1.33
CA ASN A 195 13.25 3.17 -0.10
C ASN A 195 13.29 1.82 -0.82
N ILE A 196 12.18 1.41 -1.42
CA ILE A 196 12.06 0.17 -2.20
C ILE A 196 11.66 0.57 -3.63
N GLY A 197 12.62 0.57 -4.56
CA GLY A 197 12.43 1.06 -5.92
C GLY A 197 11.50 0.18 -6.77
N GLY A 198 11.38 -1.10 -6.40
CA GLY A 198 10.44 -2.06 -6.96
C GLY A 198 9.24 -2.33 -6.06
N VAL A 199 8.58 -3.46 -6.28
CA VAL A 199 7.34 -3.83 -5.60
C VAL A 199 7.65 -4.53 -4.27
N VAL A 200 6.90 -4.20 -3.23
CA VAL A 200 6.82 -5.04 -2.02
C VAL A 200 5.84 -6.17 -2.29
N ASN A 201 6.35 -7.39 -2.34
CA ASN A 201 5.59 -8.60 -2.63
C ASN A 201 5.46 -9.46 -1.37
N LEU A 202 4.26 -9.49 -0.80
CA LEU A 202 3.91 -10.37 0.32
C LEU A 202 3.21 -11.61 -0.23
N ALA A 203 3.98 -12.55 -0.73
CA ALA A 203 3.52 -13.59 -1.64
C ALA A 203 2.41 -14.47 -1.05
N ASN A 204 2.42 -14.70 0.27
CA ASN A 204 1.50 -15.59 0.96
C ASN A 204 0.79 -14.87 2.12
N SER A 205 -0.36 -15.39 2.57
CA SER A 205 -1.16 -14.79 3.65
C SER A 205 -0.47 -14.71 5.01
N ASN A 206 0.56 -15.52 5.21
CA ASN A 206 1.45 -15.54 6.37
C ASN A 206 2.84 -14.91 6.08
N SER A 207 3.00 -14.23 4.95
CA SER A 207 4.13 -13.33 4.67
C SER A 207 3.88 -11.98 5.33
N THR A 208 4.79 -11.53 6.19
CA THR A 208 4.60 -10.36 7.04
C THR A 208 5.73 -9.37 6.83
N PHE A 209 5.37 -8.13 6.51
CA PHE A 209 6.28 -7.00 6.56
C PHE A 209 5.94 -6.12 7.76
N ALA A 210 6.78 -6.18 8.78
CA ALA A 210 6.72 -5.24 9.89
C ALA A 210 7.48 -3.97 9.49
N VAL A 211 6.73 -2.97 9.03
CA VAL A 211 7.25 -1.69 8.52
C VAL A 211 7.94 -0.87 9.60
N LEU A 212 7.65 -1.16 10.87
CA LEU A 212 8.37 -0.64 12.01
C LEU A 212 8.34 -1.68 13.11
N ARG A 213 9.50 -2.01 13.69
CA ARG A 213 9.63 -2.86 14.87
C ARG A 213 10.42 -2.15 15.97
N ALA A 214 9.76 -1.86 17.08
CA ALA A 214 10.31 -0.96 18.10
C ALA A 214 10.03 -1.42 19.54
N THR A 215 10.82 -0.88 20.48
CA THR A 215 10.65 -1.09 21.92
C THR A 215 10.14 0.19 22.60
N LEU A 216 9.47 0.04 23.74
CA LEU A 216 8.78 1.13 24.47
C LEU A 216 9.72 2.08 25.24
N ASN A 217 10.79 2.59 24.62
CA ASN A 217 11.83 3.37 25.30
C ASN A 217 12.13 4.72 24.63
N ASN A 218 11.28 5.15 23.70
CA ASN A 218 11.26 6.49 23.15
C ASN A 218 9.77 6.93 23.03
N PRO A 219 9.41 8.18 23.37
CA PRO A 219 8.05 8.70 23.15
C PRO A 219 7.57 8.59 21.70
N GLU A 220 8.44 8.69 20.69
CA GLU A 220 8.01 8.68 19.30
C GLU A 220 8.99 7.93 18.39
N TYR A 221 8.43 7.13 17.50
CA TYR A 221 9.12 6.48 16.39
C TYR A 221 8.41 6.80 15.08
N VAL A 222 9.18 7.27 14.11
CA VAL A 222 8.68 7.58 12.77
C VAL A 222 9.54 6.87 11.74
N SER A 223 8.89 6.18 10.80
CA SER A 223 9.51 5.60 9.62
C SER A 223 8.83 6.12 8.37
N ASN A 224 9.61 6.72 7.46
CA ASN A 224 9.13 7.18 6.17
C ASN A 224 9.54 6.20 5.09
N GLN A 225 8.59 5.72 4.31
CA GLN A 225 8.80 4.66 3.34
C GLN A 225 8.24 5.02 1.97
N THR A 226 8.97 4.63 0.93
CA THR A 226 8.54 4.75 -0.47
C THR A 226 8.72 3.41 -1.16
N TRP A 227 7.67 2.89 -1.79
CA TRP A 227 7.67 1.60 -2.46
C TRP A 227 7.19 1.75 -3.90
N GLY A 228 7.77 1.03 -4.86
CA GLY A 228 7.28 0.96 -6.25
C GLY A 228 5.92 0.26 -6.42
N GLY A 229 5.31 -0.18 -5.32
CA GLY A 229 3.95 -0.72 -5.22
C GLY A 229 3.83 -1.83 -4.18
N LEU A 230 2.61 -2.32 -3.96
CA LEU A 230 2.33 -3.40 -3.02
C LEU A 230 1.51 -4.50 -3.71
N THR A 231 1.96 -5.75 -3.58
CA THR A 231 1.28 -6.92 -4.16
C THR A 231 1.25 -8.12 -3.21
N GLY A 232 0.42 -9.10 -3.55
CA GLY A 232 0.29 -10.36 -2.81
C GLY A 232 -0.87 -10.35 -1.81
N SER A 233 -0.75 -11.18 -0.77
CA SER A 233 -1.86 -11.47 0.16
C SER A 233 -1.51 -11.46 1.64
N GLY A 234 -0.30 -11.03 1.98
CA GLY A 234 0.22 -11.07 3.35
C GLY A 234 -0.25 -9.94 4.27
N ILE A 235 0.63 -9.59 5.21
CA ILE A 235 0.34 -8.70 6.33
C ILE A 235 1.34 -7.53 6.33
N VAL A 236 0.83 -6.30 6.30
CA VAL A 236 1.59 -5.09 6.61
C VAL A 236 1.31 -4.72 8.06
N MET A 237 2.34 -4.47 8.87
CA MET A 237 2.12 -4.16 10.28
C MET A 237 3.16 -3.25 10.92
N VAL A 238 2.74 -2.62 12.01
CA VAL A 238 3.66 -2.08 13.03
C VAL A 238 3.75 -3.10 14.17
N GLU A 239 4.98 -3.36 14.62
CA GLU A 239 5.29 -4.23 15.75
C GLU A 239 5.91 -3.43 16.88
N ALA A 240 5.33 -3.52 18.06
CA ALA A 240 5.96 -3.03 19.27
C ALA A 240 6.17 -4.21 20.23
N ALA A 241 7.29 -4.19 20.95
CA ALA A 241 7.62 -5.30 21.82
C ALA A 241 8.24 -4.90 23.17
N PRO A 242 7.87 -5.62 24.25
CA PRO A 242 8.28 -5.32 25.62
C PRO A 242 9.58 -6.04 26.00
N TRP A 243 10.57 -6.14 25.12
CA TRP A 243 11.76 -7.02 25.30
C TRP A 243 12.70 -6.69 26.47
N SER A 244 12.34 -5.79 27.39
CA SER A 244 13.16 -5.48 28.56
C SER A 244 12.37 -4.74 29.63
N ASP A 245 12.85 -4.79 30.89
CA ASP A 245 12.49 -3.90 32.02
C ASP A 245 12.73 -2.39 31.74
N ASN A 246 13.00 -2.04 30.49
CA ASN A 246 13.39 -0.73 30.00
C ASN A 246 12.25 -0.06 29.20
N ALA A 247 11.02 -0.58 29.28
CA ALA A 247 9.83 0.14 28.88
C ALA A 247 9.69 1.39 29.77
N ARG A 248 9.79 2.58 29.18
CA ARG A 248 9.89 3.87 29.89
C ARG A 248 8.78 4.86 29.51
N TYR A 249 8.13 4.69 28.36
CA TYR A 249 7.20 5.68 27.82
C TYR A 249 5.97 5.05 27.17
N ASP A 250 4.85 5.78 27.25
CA ASP A 250 3.77 5.71 26.27
C ASP A 250 4.33 6.18 24.93
N SER A 251 4.48 5.24 23.99
CA SER A 251 5.18 5.43 22.73
C SER A 251 4.19 5.57 21.58
N VAL A 252 4.51 6.46 20.64
CA VAL A 252 3.81 6.62 19.37
C VAL A 252 4.62 5.95 18.26
N PHE A 253 3.98 5.09 17.47
CA PHE A 253 4.60 4.40 16.34
C PHE A 253 3.95 4.83 15.03
N THR A 254 4.67 5.57 14.21
CA THR A 254 4.15 6.13 12.96
C THR A 254 4.92 5.57 11.78
N ALA A 255 4.21 4.94 10.84
CA ALA A 255 4.77 4.53 9.55
C ALA A 255 4.06 5.30 8.43
N ASN A 256 4.83 6.10 7.68
CA ASN A 256 4.35 6.80 6.49
C ASN A 256 4.76 5.99 5.26
N ILE A 257 3.81 5.46 4.51
CA ILE A 257 4.06 4.66 3.30
C ILE A 257 3.58 5.45 2.09
N THR A 258 4.47 5.66 1.12
CA THR A 258 4.17 6.22 -0.20
C THR A 258 4.32 5.15 -1.26
N LEU A 259 3.26 4.94 -2.05
CA LEU A 259 3.27 4.03 -3.19
C LEU A 259 3.56 4.82 -4.48
N ALA A 260 4.72 4.55 -5.05
CA ALA A 260 5.30 5.15 -6.24
C ALA A 260 5.11 4.23 -7.47
N ASN A 261 3.90 3.72 -7.66
CA ASN A 261 3.60 2.71 -8.67
C ASN A 261 4.05 3.13 -10.08
N LYS A 262 4.77 2.23 -10.76
CA LYS A 262 5.14 2.34 -12.18
C LYS A 262 4.16 1.60 -13.10
N SER A 263 3.47 0.61 -12.54
CA SER A 263 2.47 -0.24 -13.20
C SER A 263 1.33 -0.55 -12.25
N ASP A 264 0.28 -1.18 -12.76
CA ASP A 264 -0.81 -1.67 -11.93
C ASP A 264 -0.32 -2.72 -10.92
N GLN A 265 -0.86 -2.68 -9.71
CA GLN A 265 -0.57 -3.59 -8.61
C GLN A 265 -1.85 -3.96 -7.85
N THR A 266 -1.88 -5.17 -7.30
CA THR A 266 -3.03 -5.68 -6.54
C THR A 266 -2.58 -6.33 -5.24
N PHE A 267 -3.12 -5.86 -4.12
CA PHE A 267 -2.89 -6.43 -2.81
C PHE A 267 -4.22 -6.88 -2.18
N THR A 268 -4.29 -8.14 -1.77
CA THR A 268 -5.44 -8.72 -1.05
C THR A 268 -4.99 -9.30 0.28
N GLY A 269 -4.75 -8.45 1.27
CA GLY A 269 -4.12 -8.86 2.53
C GLY A 269 -4.68 -8.17 3.75
N GLN A 270 -3.85 -7.98 4.77
CA GLN A 270 -4.28 -7.38 6.04
C GLN A 270 -3.33 -6.26 6.47
N VAL A 271 -3.89 -5.27 7.15
CA VAL A 271 -3.13 -4.32 7.97
C VAL A 271 -3.31 -4.74 9.42
N LYS A 272 -2.21 -4.78 10.19
CA LYS A 272 -2.25 -5.06 11.62
C LYS A 272 -1.43 -4.06 12.41
N TYR A 273 -1.90 -3.81 13.62
CA TYR A 273 -1.16 -3.10 14.63
C TYR A 273 -0.91 -4.13 15.73
N VAL A 274 0.33 -4.59 15.89
CA VAL A 274 0.62 -5.62 16.90
C VAL A 274 0.67 -4.97 18.27
N ASN A 275 -0.22 -5.51 19.11
CA ASN A 275 -0.48 -5.09 20.47
C ASN A 275 0.65 -5.50 21.42
N ILE A 276 0.98 -4.56 22.29
CA ILE A 276 2.02 -4.57 23.32
C ILE A 276 1.41 -5.25 24.54
N ASN A 277 1.80 -6.49 24.81
CA ASN A 277 1.21 -7.30 25.88
C ASN A 277 1.58 -6.84 27.31
N ASP A 278 1.81 -5.56 27.57
CA ASP A 278 2.37 -5.10 28.84
C ASP A 278 1.51 -4.08 29.59
N GLY A 279 0.75 -4.60 30.55
CA GLY A 279 0.82 -4.19 31.96
C GLY A 279 0.51 -2.75 32.39
N GLY A 280 0.12 -1.81 31.51
CA GLY A 280 -0.32 -0.47 31.91
C GLY A 280 0.02 0.69 30.98
N TYR A 281 0.71 0.47 29.86
CA TYR A 281 1.07 1.53 28.91
C TYR A 281 0.00 1.73 27.83
N VAL A 282 -0.27 3.00 27.47
CA VAL A 282 -1.18 3.35 26.38
C VAL A 282 -0.35 3.79 25.19
N ASN A 283 -0.31 2.99 24.14
CA ASN A 283 0.48 3.28 22.94
C ASN A 283 -0.44 3.52 21.75
N THR A 284 -0.05 4.44 20.88
CA THR A 284 -0.78 4.75 19.64
C THR A 284 0.07 4.37 18.44
N SER A 285 -0.48 3.56 17.55
CA SER A 285 0.20 3.17 16.32
C SER A 285 -0.61 3.66 15.12
N ALA A 286 0.07 4.25 14.14
CA ALA A 286 -0.52 4.73 12.92
C ALA A 286 0.26 4.24 11.70
N ILE A 287 -0.47 3.80 10.68
CA ILE A 287 0.08 3.53 9.36
C ILE A 287 -0.66 4.43 8.37
N HIS A 288 0.06 5.41 7.85
CA HIS A 288 -0.44 6.36 6.86
C HIS A 288 -0.09 5.87 5.46
N LEU A 289 -1.10 5.75 4.59
CA LEU A 289 -0.91 5.36 3.20
C LEU A 289 -1.08 6.57 2.28
N THR A 290 -0.12 6.78 1.39
CA THR A 290 -0.19 7.75 0.29
C THR A 290 0.01 7.03 -1.04
N MET A 291 -0.89 7.24 -2.00
CA MET A 291 -0.69 6.88 -3.39
C MET A 291 -0.16 8.11 -4.15
N ASP A 292 1.10 8.04 -4.60
CA ASP A 292 1.78 9.10 -5.35
C ASP A 292 2.59 8.43 -6.47
N ALA A 293 1.85 7.84 -7.42
CA ALA A 293 2.44 7.01 -8.45
C ALA A 293 3.46 7.76 -9.31
N GLU A 294 4.53 7.09 -9.72
CA GLU A 294 5.44 7.62 -10.75
C GLU A 294 4.73 7.65 -12.12
N ASN A 295 3.92 6.64 -12.41
CA ASN A 295 3.07 6.59 -13.60
C ASN A 295 1.64 7.03 -13.23
N PRO A 296 1.14 8.18 -13.73
CA PRO A 296 -0.21 8.67 -13.43
C PRO A 296 -1.34 7.71 -13.83
N SER A 297 -1.10 6.78 -14.76
CA SER A 297 -2.08 5.77 -15.18
C SER A 297 -2.05 4.50 -14.33
N ALA A 298 -1.05 4.34 -13.46
CA ALA A 298 -0.93 3.14 -12.63
C ALA A 298 -2.02 3.10 -11.54
N THR A 299 -2.55 1.90 -11.32
CA THR A 299 -3.56 1.61 -10.32
C THR A 299 -2.98 0.74 -9.21
N GLN A 300 -3.19 1.13 -7.95
CA GLN A 300 -3.07 0.24 -6.81
C GLN A 300 -4.48 -0.23 -6.41
N THR A 301 -4.74 -1.53 -6.50
CA THR A 301 -5.95 -2.14 -5.95
C THR A 301 -5.64 -2.75 -4.59
N MET A 302 -6.41 -2.39 -3.57
CA MET A 302 -6.27 -2.89 -2.22
C MET A 302 -7.60 -3.43 -1.69
N THR A 303 -7.60 -4.71 -1.37
CA THR A 303 -8.70 -5.39 -0.70
C THR A 303 -8.20 -5.88 0.64
N LEU A 304 -8.49 -5.13 1.71
CA LEU A 304 -8.07 -5.50 3.05
C LEU A 304 -9.10 -6.43 3.70
N GLY A 305 -8.60 -7.45 4.39
CA GLY A 305 -9.36 -8.29 5.32
C GLY A 305 -8.91 -8.05 6.77
N GLY A 306 -9.44 -8.86 7.68
CA GLY A 306 -9.13 -8.75 9.12
C GLY A 306 -9.97 -7.68 9.81
N SER A 307 -9.39 -6.99 10.79
CA SER A 307 -10.12 -6.08 11.69
C SER A 307 -9.63 -4.62 11.64
N ALA A 308 -8.76 -4.27 10.69
CA ALA A 308 -8.14 -2.96 10.64
C ALA A 308 -7.92 -2.48 9.19
N GLY A 309 -7.80 -1.16 9.03
CA GLY A 309 -7.37 -0.49 7.81
C GLY A 309 -6.18 0.45 8.11
N PHE A 310 -5.75 1.20 7.10
CA PHE A 310 -4.79 2.28 7.30
C PHE A 310 -5.41 3.42 8.11
N THR A 311 -4.63 4.08 8.96
CA THR A 311 -5.10 5.21 9.77
C THR A 311 -5.53 6.37 8.89
N THR A 312 -4.73 6.68 7.86
CA THR A 312 -5.06 7.70 6.87
C THR A 312 -4.80 7.19 5.46
N VAL A 313 -5.60 7.63 4.50
CA VAL A 313 -5.45 7.30 3.08
C VAL A 313 -5.42 8.57 2.25
N SER A 314 -4.32 8.81 1.53
CA SER A 314 -4.14 9.99 0.69
C SER A 314 -3.83 9.62 -0.75
N VAL A 315 -4.36 10.38 -1.71
CA VAL A 315 -4.07 10.20 -3.14
C VAL A 315 -3.60 11.53 -3.73
N LYS A 316 -2.40 11.49 -4.32
CA LYS A 316 -1.74 12.62 -4.99
C LYS A 316 -1.58 12.37 -6.48
N ASN A 317 -1.29 11.14 -6.89
CA ASN A 317 -1.14 10.76 -8.29
C ASN A 317 -1.43 9.25 -8.47
N GLY A 318 -1.87 8.85 -9.68
CA GLY A 318 -2.32 7.47 -9.94
C GLY A 318 -3.73 7.17 -9.42
N THR A 319 -4.14 5.91 -9.46
CA THR A 319 -5.44 5.46 -8.95
C THR A 319 -5.29 4.53 -7.75
N LEU A 320 -5.98 4.80 -6.65
CA LEU A 320 -6.12 3.87 -5.53
C LEU A 320 -7.55 3.34 -5.47
N ARG A 321 -7.73 2.04 -5.69
CA ARG A 321 -8.97 1.31 -5.38
C ARG A 321 -8.83 0.71 -3.98
N TYR A 322 -9.70 1.09 -3.05
CA TYR A 322 -9.54 0.77 -1.64
C TYR A 322 -10.81 0.17 -1.03
N SER A 323 -10.67 -1.04 -0.48
CA SER A 323 -11.67 -1.70 0.36
C SER A 323 -11.03 -2.06 1.69
N ALA A 324 -11.67 -1.67 2.80
CA ALA A 324 -11.19 -2.00 4.13
C ALA A 324 -12.33 -2.45 5.06
N PRO A 325 -12.05 -3.39 5.99
CA PRO A 325 -13.05 -3.89 6.94
C PRO A 325 -13.27 -2.93 8.11
N ALA A 326 -12.42 -1.91 8.25
CA ALA A 326 -12.50 -0.86 9.25
C ALA A 326 -12.26 0.50 8.60
N ALA A 327 -12.84 1.54 9.17
CA ALA A 327 -12.73 2.90 8.68
C ALA A 327 -11.31 3.43 8.87
N SER A 328 -10.78 4.08 7.83
CA SER A 328 -9.68 5.03 7.99
C SER A 328 -10.20 6.26 8.73
N GLU A 329 -9.36 6.92 9.52
CA GLU A 329 -9.77 8.12 10.29
C GLU A 329 -9.95 9.32 9.37
N THR A 330 -9.04 9.50 8.41
CA THR A 330 -9.10 10.59 7.43
C THR A 330 -8.68 10.12 6.04
N LEU A 331 -9.24 10.79 5.04
CA LEU A 331 -8.95 10.57 3.63
C LEU A 331 -8.65 11.90 2.96
N SER A 332 -7.73 11.91 1.99
CA SER A 332 -7.47 13.10 1.19
C SER A 332 -7.23 12.77 -0.29
N VAL A 333 -7.73 13.65 -1.16
CA VAL A 333 -7.49 13.60 -2.60
C VAL A 333 -7.07 14.99 -3.06
N SER A 334 -5.79 15.14 -3.38
CA SER A 334 -5.24 16.37 -3.96
C SER A 334 -4.90 16.23 -5.44
N GLY A 335 -4.84 15.00 -5.93
CA GLY A 335 -4.64 14.61 -7.32
C GLY A 335 -4.95 13.12 -7.49
N GLY A 336 -4.67 12.55 -8.67
CA GLY A 336 -5.00 11.15 -8.94
C GLY A 336 -6.49 10.81 -8.76
N LYS A 337 -6.79 9.54 -8.45
CA LYS A 337 -8.15 9.04 -8.26
C LYS A 337 -8.26 8.09 -7.08
N LEU A 338 -9.14 8.38 -6.12
CA LEU A 338 -9.54 7.45 -5.05
C LEU A 338 -10.89 6.82 -5.39
N ILE A 339 -10.93 5.50 -5.46
CA ILE A 339 -12.18 4.73 -5.59
C ILE A 339 -12.36 3.88 -4.35
N LEU A 340 -13.46 4.08 -3.63
CA LEU A 340 -13.86 3.17 -2.57
C LEU A 340 -14.72 2.05 -3.14
N THR A 341 -14.48 0.86 -2.63
CA THR A 341 -15.28 -0.32 -2.95
C THR A 341 -15.73 -0.95 -1.64
N ASN A 342 -17.04 -1.11 -1.44
CA ASN A 342 -17.75 -1.51 -0.21
C ASN A 342 -18.30 -0.33 0.64
N ALA A 343 -19.55 0.08 0.38
CA ALA A 343 -20.25 1.10 1.17
C ALA A 343 -20.65 0.67 2.59
N SER A 344 -20.53 -0.60 2.97
CA SER A 344 -20.94 -1.06 4.32
C SER A 344 -20.04 -0.55 5.44
N VAL A 345 -18.87 0.00 5.09
CA VAL A 345 -17.93 0.61 6.04
C VAL A 345 -17.79 2.09 5.69
N ALA A 346 -18.39 2.95 6.51
CA ALA A 346 -18.21 4.40 6.42
C ALA A 346 -16.76 4.77 6.75
N GLN A 347 -16.01 5.20 5.74
CA GLN A 347 -14.67 5.74 5.92
C GLN A 347 -14.75 7.11 6.62
N GLY A 348 -13.61 7.59 7.13
CA GLY A 348 -13.53 8.85 7.85
C GLY A 348 -13.79 10.11 7.02
N ASP A 349 -13.30 11.24 7.52
CA ASP A 349 -13.51 12.53 6.87
C ASP A 349 -12.68 12.64 5.58
N LEU A 350 -13.34 13.00 4.47
CA LEU A 350 -12.71 13.15 3.16
C LEU A 350 -12.48 14.62 2.83
N ALA A 351 -11.22 14.99 2.59
CA ALA A 351 -10.85 16.29 2.04
C ALA A 351 -10.46 16.19 0.56
N MET A 352 -11.09 16.99 -0.29
CA MET A 352 -10.79 17.06 -1.72
C MET A 352 -10.31 18.47 -2.11
N SER A 353 -9.13 18.54 -2.70
CA SER A 353 -8.56 19.76 -3.28
C SER A 353 -8.20 19.63 -4.76
N GLY A 354 -8.38 18.44 -5.34
CA GLY A 354 -8.08 18.11 -6.73
C GLY A 354 -8.36 16.64 -7.00
N GLY A 355 -7.94 16.15 -8.17
CA GLY A 355 -8.10 14.74 -8.54
C GLY A 355 -9.56 14.29 -8.66
N ALA A 356 -9.81 13.04 -8.30
CA ALA A 356 -11.10 12.39 -8.45
C ALA A 356 -11.42 11.48 -7.25
N PHE A 357 -12.67 11.49 -6.79
CA PHE A 357 -13.19 10.56 -5.80
C PHE A 357 -14.40 9.82 -6.37
N GLY A 358 -14.49 8.52 -6.16
CA GLY A 358 -15.59 7.75 -6.71
C GLY A 358 -15.90 6.47 -5.96
N ALA A 359 -16.89 5.78 -6.51
CA ALA A 359 -17.45 4.55 -5.96
C ALA A 359 -17.53 3.46 -7.02
N GLU A 360 -17.22 2.23 -6.63
CA GLU A 360 -17.42 1.02 -7.46
C GLU A 360 -17.84 -0.15 -6.54
N ASN A 361 -18.48 -1.18 -7.10
CA ASN A 361 -18.75 -2.46 -6.42
C ASN A 361 -19.47 -2.32 -5.06
N GLY A 362 -20.63 -1.68 -5.06
CA GLY A 362 -21.49 -1.52 -3.89
C GLY A 362 -21.45 -0.13 -3.25
N GLY A 363 -20.92 0.87 -3.95
CA GLY A 363 -20.92 2.27 -3.48
C GLY A 363 -19.73 2.67 -2.60
N ALA A 364 -19.73 3.94 -2.19
CA ALA A 364 -18.77 4.53 -1.27
C ALA A 364 -19.49 5.24 -0.11
N THR A 365 -18.96 5.13 1.11
CA THR A 365 -19.50 5.86 2.26
C THR A 365 -18.37 6.57 3.01
N VAL A 366 -18.53 7.85 3.29
CA VAL A 366 -17.62 8.68 4.10
C VAL A 366 -18.38 9.43 5.19
N LYS A 367 -17.72 9.78 6.29
CA LYS A 367 -18.36 10.53 7.40
C LYS A 367 -18.68 11.96 7.03
N SER A 368 -17.76 12.65 6.36
CA SER A 368 -17.94 14.01 5.85
C SER A 368 -17.12 14.20 4.59
N LEU A 369 -17.47 15.22 3.79
CA LEU A 369 -16.78 15.55 2.54
C LEU A 369 -16.58 17.07 2.46
N ALA A 370 -15.33 17.52 2.54
CA ALA A 370 -14.94 18.89 2.29
C ALA A 370 -14.34 19.04 0.89
N TRP A 371 -15.03 19.75 0.00
CA TRP A 371 -14.64 19.90 -1.41
C TRP A 371 -14.19 21.33 -1.72
N THR A 372 -13.00 21.44 -2.29
CA THR A 372 -12.44 22.68 -2.85
C THR A 372 -12.02 22.53 -4.32
N GLY A 373 -11.95 21.30 -4.84
CA GLY A 373 -11.64 20.99 -6.23
C GLY A 373 -11.64 19.48 -6.51
N GLY A 374 -11.63 19.12 -7.80
CA GLY A 374 -11.67 17.72 -8.28
C GLY A 374 -13.04 17.27 -8.80
N SER A 375 -13.15 16.00 -9.19
CA SER A 375 -14.39 15.40 -9.72
C SER A 375 -14.93 14.27 -8.85
N LEU A 376 -16.24 14.04 -8.95
CA LEU A 376 -16.90 12.83 -8.46
C LEU A 376 -17.02 11.84 -9.62
N VAL A 377 -16.61 10.59 -9.42
CA VAL A 377 -16.53 9.59 -10.50
C VAL A 377 -17.45 8.41 -10.23
N PHE A 378 -18.19 8.03 -11.25
CA PHE A 378 -19.13 6.91 -11.22
C PHE A 378 -18.84 5.92 -12.34
N GLY A 379 -18.85 4.63 -12.02
CA GLY A 379 -18.68 3.57 -13.01
C GLY A 379 -19.92 3.43 -13.91
N ALA A 380 -19.71 3.36 -15.22
CA ALA A 380 -20.80 3.25 -16.21
C ALA A 380 -21.69 2.02 -16.01
N ALA A 381 -21.14 0.90 -15.53
CA ALA A 381 -21.85 -0.38 -15.45
C ALA A 381 -23.11 -0.33 -14.58
N GLY A 382 -23.09 0.40 -13.46
CA GLY A 382 -24.24 0.47 -12.54
C GLY A 382 -25.45 1.19 -13.13
N PHE A 383 -25.24 2.14 -14.04
CA PHE A 383 -26.32 2.91 -14.67
C PHE A 383 -27.20 2.04 -15.57
N TYR A 384 -26.62 1.10 -16.33
CA TYR A 384 -27.41 0.18 -17.16
C TYR A 384 -28.29 -0.76 -16.33
N GLY A 385 -27.91 -1.05 -15.08
CA GLY A 385 -28.71 -1.77 -14.11
C GLY A 385 -29.67 -0.88 -13.31
N ARG A 386 -29.71 0.44 -13.60
CA ARG A 386 -30.46 1.47 -12.85
C ARG A 386 -30.12 1.54 -11.36
N LEU A 387 -28.92 1.08 -11.00
CA LEU A 387 -28.39 1.04 -9.65
C LEU A 387 -26.92 1.45 -9.69
N PRO A 388 -26.62 2.73 -10.00
CA PRO A 388 -25.24 3.22 -9.97
C PRO A 388 -24.64 3.04 -8.57
N ASP A 389 -23.33 2.82 -8.53
CA ASP A 389 -22.57 2.79 -7.27
C ASP A 389 -22.55 4.21 -6.68
N ALA A 390 -23.51 4.50 -5.79
CA ALA A 390 -23.69 5.83 -5.23
C ALA A 390 -22.63 6.19 -4.17
N ILE A 391 -22.41 7.49 -4.00
CA ILE A 391 -21.60 8.06 -2.92
C ILE A 391 -22.54 8.47 -1.77
N THR A 392 -22.22 8.05 -0.56
CA THR A 392 -22.92 8.45 0.65
C THR A 392 -22.00 9.26 1.56
N VAL A 393 -22.45 10.42 1.99
CA VAL A 393 -21.80 11.27 3.00
C VAL A 393 -22.70 11.28 4.23
N GLU A 394 -22.31 10.61 5.31
CA GLU A 394 -23.19 10.48 6.50
C GLU A 394 -23.49 11.85 7.15
N GLY A 395 -22.50 12.74 7.16
CA GLY A 395 -22.58 14.09 7.71
C GLY A 395 -22.67 15.17 6.65
N ALA A 396 -21.86 16.22 6.80
CA ALA A 396 -21.87 17.37 5.90
C ALA A 396 -21.04 17.12 4.63
N PHE A 397 -21.61 17.50 3.48
CA PHE A 397 -20.87 17.82 2.27
C PHE A 397 -20.71 19.34 2.20
N SER A 398 -19.49 19.83 2.43
CA SER A 398 -19.15 21.25 2.37
C SER A 398 -18.43 21.60 1.05
N LYS A 399 -19.02 22.48 0.24
CA LYS A 399 -18.42 23.05 -0.98
C LYS A 399 -17.83 24.44 -0.68
N ASN A 400 -16.51 24.55 -0.80
CA ASN A 400 -15.75 25.76 -0.51
C ASN A 400 -15.03 26.29 -1.77
N SER A 401 -15.73 26.32 -2.90
CA SER A 401 -15.26 26.91 -4.16
C SER A 401 -16.45 27.43 -4.97
N ILE A 402 -16.23 28.36 -5.90
CA ILE A 402 -17.25 28.85 -6.84
C ILE A 402 -17.46 27.90 -8.02
N ASP A 403 -16.50 27.02 -8.31
CA ASP A 403 -16.55 26.15 -9.48
C ASP A 403 -17.66 25.10 -9.36
N LYS A 404 -18.17 24.63 -10.50
CA LYS A 404 -19.05 23.47 -10.54
C LYS A 404 -18.28 22.19 -10.24
N ILE A 405 -18.92 21.28 -9.52
CA ILE A 405 -18.41 19.95 -9.24
C ILE A 405 -18.61 19.11 -10.51
N ALA A 406 -17.50 18.63 -11.08
CA ALA A 406 -17.57 17.74 -12.23
C ALA A 406 -18.02 16.34 -11.80
N VAL A 407 -19.02 15.80 -12.49
CA VAL A 407 -19.52 14.43 -12.37
C VAL A 407 -19.04 13.65 -13.58
N ASP A 408 -18.08 12.76 -13.35
CA ASP A 408 -17.45 11.93 -14.36
C ASP A 408 -18.18 10.59 -14.48
N PHE A 409 -18.83 10.38 -15.63
CA PHE A 409 -19.56 9.15 -15.93
C PHE A 409 -18.68 8.04 -16.52
N SER A 410 -17.37 8.20 -16.50
CA SER A 410 -16.39 7.19 -16.96
C SER A 410 -16.63 6.69 -18.39
N GLY A 411 -17.11 7.56 -19.28
CA GLY A 411 -17.41 7.21 -20.67
C GLY A 411 -18.74 6.48 -20.88
N LEU A 412 -19.70 6.66 -19.97
CA LEU A 412 -21.06 6.12 -20.12
C LEU A 412 -21.69 6.60 -21.43
N ASP A 413 -22.13 5.64 -22.25
CA ASP A 413 -23.05 5.92 -23.35
C ASP A 413 -24.49 5.81 -22.83
N ALA A 414 -25.16 6.96 -22.70
CA ALA A 414 -26.45 7.08 -22.05
C ALA A 414 -27.62 7.12 -23.04
N GLU A 415 -27.42 6.83 -24.33
CA GLU A 415 -28.50 6.81 -25.33
C GLU A 415 -29.67 5.91 -24.89
N SER A 416 -29.37 4.73 -24.35
CA SER A 416 -30.39 3.78 -23.88
C SER A 416 -31.03 4.15 -22.54
N LEU A 417 -30.55 5.22 -21.89
CA LEU A 417 -31.02 5.69 -20.58
C LEU A 417 -31.86 6.97 -20.71
N ILE A 418 -32.03 7.51 -21.92
CA ILE A 418 -32.82 8.70 -22.17
C ILE A 418 -34.29 8.43 -21.81
N GLY A 419 -34.85 9.29 -20.96
CA GLY A 419 -36.24 9.17 -20.50
C GLY A 419 -36.49 8.08 -19.45
N GLU A 420 -35.43 7.41 -18.98
CA GLU A 420 -35.53 6.57 -17.78
C GLU A 420 -35.69 7.41 -16.51
N GLU A 421 -36.22 6.79 -15.45
CA GLU A 421 -36.40 7.45 -14.15
C GLU A 421 -35.06 7.96 -13.58
N PRO A 422 -35.06 9.11 -12.87
CA PRO A 422 -33.87 9.64 -12.21
C PRO A 422 -33.21 8.60 -11.29
N MET A 423 -31.88 8.54 -11.34
CA MET A 423 -31.06 7.63 -10.53
C MET A 423 -30.27 8.41 -9.48
N THR A 424 -30.32 7.97 -8.23
CA THR A 424 -29.53 8.55 -7.13
C THR A 424 -28.04 8.24 -7.30
N ILE A 425 -27.20 9.28 -7.30
CA ILE A 425 -25.73 9.14 -7.40
C ILE A 425 -25.00 9.64 -6.15
N LEU A 426 -25.60 10.54 -5.37
CA LEU A 426 -25.01 11.07 -4.15
C LEU A 426 -26.10 11.33 -3.10
N THR A 427 -25.80 11.03 -1.84
CA THR A 427 -26.64 11.40 -0.71
C THR A 427 -25.77 11.99 0.40
N ALA A 428 -26.22 13.07 1.04
CA ALA A 428 -25.53 13.67 2.19
C ALA A 428 -26.47 13.85 3.40
N GLY A 429 -25.92 13.80 4.61
CA GLY A 429 -26.68 14.17 5.81
C GLY A 429 -27.08 15.66 5.81
N SER A 430 -26.20 16.51 5.28
CA SER A 430 -26.45 17.93 5.03
C SER A 430 -25.50 18.50 3.98
N TYR A 431 -25.83 19.67 3.47
CA TYR A 431 -25.00 20.40 2.51
C TYR A 431 -24.62 21.79 3.05
N GLU A 432 -23.37 22.18 2.85
CA GLU A 432 -22.85 23.52 3.17
C GLU A 432 -22.22 24.11 1.91
N GLY A 433 -22.56 25.37 1.57
CA GLY A 433 -22.10 25.97 0.30
C GLY A 433 -22.80 25.41 -0.95
N LEU A 434 -23.79 24.52 -0.77
CA LEU A 434 -24.76 24.09 -1.77
C LEU A 434 -26.17 24.25 -1.16
N SER A 435 -27.16 24.61 -1.97
CA SER A 435 -28.56 24.67 -1.53
C SER A 435 -29.42 23.70 -2.33
N THR A 436 -30.14 22.82 -1.63
CA THR A 436 -31.09 21.87 -2.25
C THR A 436 -32.40 22.53 -2.72
N SER A 437 -32.57 23.83 -2.45
CA SER A 437 -33.67 24.65 -2.99
C SER A 437 -33.39 25.26 -4.36
N GLU A 438 -32.12 25.29 -4.77
CA GLU A 438 -31.69 25.80 -6.07
C GLU A 438 -31.58 24.65 -7.07
N ASP A 439 -31.50 24.99 -8.36
CA ASP A 439 -31.30 24.01 -9.41
C ASP A 439 -29.93 23.30 -9.22
N ALA A 440 -29.92 21.96 -9.19
CA ALA A 440 -28.70 21.21 -8.95
C ALA A 440 -27.69 21.39 -10.10
N ASP A 441 -28.16 21.70 -11.31
CA ASP A 441 -27.30 22.03 -12.44
C ASP A 441 -26.48 23.31 -12.21
N GLU A 442 -26.83 24.16 -11.23
CA GLU A 442 -25.97 25.29 -10.84
C GLU A 442 -24.66 24.82 -10.19
N TYR A 443 -24.67 23.66 -9.56
CA TYR A 443 -23.55 23.13 -8.78
C TYR A 443 -22.81 22.01 -9.48
N PHE A 444 -23.46 21.24 -10.36
CA PHE A 444 -22.89 20.06 -10.98
C PHE A 444 -22.77 20.21 -12.51
N THR A 445 -21.81 19.52 -13.09
CA THR A 445 -21.66 19.43 -14.54
C THR A 445 -21.20 18.03 -14.94
N ALA A 446 -21.81 17.44 -15.96
CA ALA A 446 -21.38 16.15 -16.46
C ALA A 446 -20.12 16.26 -17.31
N ILE A 447 -19.23 15.29 -17.17
CA ILE A 447 -18.09 15.06 -18.05
C ILE A 447 -18.00 13.58 -18.39
N ASN A 448 -17.32 13.25 -19.51
CA ASN A 448 -17.15 11.88 -20.00
C ASN A 448 -18.49 11.11 -20.12
N LEU A 449 -19.52 11.79 -20.62
CA LEU A 449 -20.83 11.24 -20.96
C LEU A 449 -20.99 11.28 -22.48
N TYR A 450 -21.51 10.22 -23.08
CA TYR A 450 -21.74 10.11 -24.52
C TYR A 450 -23.23 10.01 -24.85
N ASN A 451 -23.61 10.60 -25.98
CA ASN A 451 -24.93 10.54 -26.63
C ASN A 451 -26.14 11.00 -25.81
N ALA A 452 -25.94 11.68 -24.67
CA ALA A 452 -27.02 12.29 -23.89
C ALA A 452 -26.54 13.54 -23.12
N PHE A 453 -27.49 14.33 -22.62
CA PHE A 453 -27.26 15.31 -21.56
C PHE A 453 -27.68 14.74 -20.21
N ALA A 454 -26.89 15.00 -19.17
CA ALA A 454 -27.30 14.78 -17.79
C ALA A 454 -28.08 15.99 -17.28
N ASN A 455 -29.21 15.73 -16.64
CA ASN A 455 -30.00 16.70 -15.90
C ASN A 455 -29.91 16.33 -14.42
N PHE A 456 -29.30 17.19 -13.60
CA PHE A 456 -29.16 16.95 -12.17
C PHE A 456 -30.34 17.55 -11.41
N GLU A 457 -30.90 16.78 -10.48
CA GLU A 457 -32.02 17.24 -9.65
C GLU A 457 -31.84 16.81 -8.20
N TRP A 458 -32.33 17.65 -7.28
CA TRP A 458 -32.41 17.33 -5.86
C TRP A 458 -33.68 16.54 -5.55
N ASP A 459 -33.53 15.38 -4.91
CA ASP A 459 -34.59 14.67 -4.22
C ASP A 459 -34.29 14.64 -2.72
N GLY A 460 -34.78 15.65 -2.01
CA GLY A 460 -34.43 15.91 -0.62
C GLY A 460 -32.93 16.19 -0.46
N ASN A 461 -32.22 15.31 0.26
CA ASN A 461 -30.76 15.37 0.40
C ASN A 461 -30.00 14.46 -0.57
N SER A 462 -30.68 13.98 -1.62
CA SER A 462 -30.08 13.15 -2.64
C SER A 462 -29.92 13.93 -3.93
N LEU A 463 -28.76 13.80 -4.57
CA LEU A 463 -28.55 14.21 -5.95
C LEU A 463 -28.93 13.06 -6.86
N THR A 464 -29.80 13.34 -7.81
CA THR A 464 -30.24 12.40 -8.83
C THR A 464 -29.79 12.86 -10.20
N VAL A 465 -29.70 11.94 -11.15
CA VAL A 465 -29.45 12.23 -12.56
C VAL A 465 -30.46 11.54 -13.45
N ALA A 466 -31.02 12.30 -14.38
CA ALA A 466 -31.77 11.78 -15.53
C ALA A 466 -31.03 12.13 -16.83
N PHE A 467 -31.28 11.35 -17.89
CA PHE A 467 -30.66 11.58 -19.18
C PHE A 467 -31.67 12.07 -20.21
N SER A 468 -31.28 13.07 -21.00
CA SER A 468 -32.10 13.68 -22.03
C SER A 468 -31.39 13.69 -23.38
N GLN A 469 -32.18 13.80 -24.44
CA GLN A 469 -31.68 13.76 -25.81
C GLN A 469 -30.82 14.98 -26.14
N VAL A 470 -29.71 14.75 -26.85
CA VAL A 470 -28.96 15.84 -27.47
C VAL A 470 -29.81 16.41 -28.61
N PRO A 471 -30.20 17.71 -28.59
CA PRO A 471 -31.02 18.27 -29.66
C PRO A 471 -30.38 18.04 -31.02
N GLU A 472 -31.16 17.52 -31.95
CA GLU A 472 -30.63 17.24 -33.28
C GLU A 472 -30.21 18.56 -33.96
N PRO A 473 -29.22 18.54 -34.88
CA PRO A 473 -28.81 19.74 -35.62
C PRO A 473 -29.99 20.42 -36.35
N ALA A 474 -31.00 19.65 -36.77
CA ALA A 474 -32.20 20.16 -37.43
C ALA A 474 -33.13 20.92 -36.47
N GLU A 475 -33.22 20.55 -35.20
CA GLU A 475 -34.03 21.24 -34.20
C GLU A 475 -33.39 22.57 -33.79
N LEU A 476 -32.07 22.58 -33.62
CA LEU A 476 -31.28 23.80 -33.43
C LEU A 476 -31.42 24.75 -34.64
N ALA A 477 -31.35 24.21 -35.86
CA ALA A 477 -31.54 24.99 -37.08
C ALA A 477 -32.98 25.51 -37.21
N ALA A 478 -33.99 24.76 -36.78
CA ALA A 478 -35.39 25.18 -36.79
C ALA A 478 -35.65 26.32 -35.79
N VAL A 479 -35.08 26.26 -34.59
CA VAL A 479 -35.18 27.35 -33.60
C VAL A 479 -34.50 28.62 -34.11
N LEU A 480 -33.26 28.51 -34.61
CA LEU A 480 -32.56 29.64 -35.22
C LEU A 480 -33.29 30.17 -36.46
N GLY A 481 -33.85 29.29 -37.28
CA GLY A 481 -34.68 29.63 -38.43
C GLY A 481 -35.95 30.37 -38.05
N ALA A 482 -36.61 29.98 -36.95
CA ALA A 482 -37.79 30.66 -36.41
C ALA A 482 -37.44 32.06 -35.88
N PHE A 483 -36.33 32.21 -35.14
CA PHE A 483 -35.84 33.53 -34.72
C PHE A 483 -35.52 34.44 -35.91
N ALA A 484 -34.89 33.91 -36.95
CA ALA A 484 -34.63 34.64 -38.18
C ALA A 484 -35.92 35.08 -38.88
N LEU A 485 -36.95 34.22 -38.89
CA LEU A 485 -38.27 34.53 -39.44
C LEU A 485 -38.98 35.63 -38.63
N PHE A 486 -38.96 35.56 -37.30
CA PHE A 486 -39.53 36.60 -36.43
C PHE A 486 -38.81 37.95 -36.60
N ALA A 487 -37.47 37.94 -36.71
CA ALA A 487 -36.69 39.14 -36.99
C ALA A 487 -37.02 39.73 -38.37
N ALA A 488 -37.20 38.89 -39.39
CA ALA A 488 -37.60 39.31 -40.73
C ALA A 488 -39.02 39.90 -40.76
N ILE A 489 -39.97 39.29 -40.06
CA ILE A 489 -41.35 39.80 -39.92
C ILE A 489 -41.34 41.16 -39.21
N ARG A 490 -40.56 41.31 -38.14
CA ARG A 490 -40.42 42.60 -37.41
C ARG A 490 -39.77 43.69 -38.27
N ARG A 491 -38.88 43.32 -39.20
CA ARG A 491 -38.26 44.26 -40.14
C ARG A 491 -39.21 44.69 -41.26
N ARG A 492 -40.24 43.90 -41.55
CA ARG A 492 -41.30 44.17 -42.54
C ARG A 492 -42.48 44.97 -41.97
N ALA A 493 -42.58 45.05 -40.64
CA ALA A 493 -43.61 45.80 -39.90
C ALA A 493 -43.15 47.20 -39.43
N LYS A 494 -41.96 47.65 -39.86
CA LYS A 494 -41.53 49.05 -39.90
C LYS A 494 -41.53 49.51 -41.35
#